data_AF-A0A0V1CHD9-F1
#
_entry.id   AF-A0A0V1CHD9-F1
#
_cell.length_a   1.000
_cell.length_b   1.000
_cell.length_c   1.000
_cell.angle_alpha   90.00
_cell.angle_beta   90.00
_cell.angle_gamma   90.00
#
_symmetry.space_group_name_H-M   'P 1'
#
loop_
_entity.id
_entity.type
_entity.pdbx_description
1 polymer ?
#
loop_
_entity_poly.entity_id
_entity_poly.type
_entity_poly.pdbx_seq_one_letter_code
_entity_poly.pdbx_strand_id
1 'polypeptide(L)'
;MLFVCYCFCAILFAQVGAVPKQNFYPFGRHHGDHSLPPNDDQSSDEFQLLDSIHFYGKAYRSVYINENGMISFDTDFNSYRTGELIDFGHPLIAIFYADVDISGPHGGHVFYRTSQDPELLKTSSDLIRNKFHWDASDYEAKSLLIVTWDRVGSYQRHNDRVNSFQLVISSNETTSYAQFLYADDEIQWIKSTDKHPHGGNQIARAVFVAAEDKIYALPESYSRRMFDINKETNVALPGVFLYRISESTIVNPQEDDEEADDYYPYDQSEYEDGEPLEYTENNEEQKLEEESDETEQAGLMCPDNFHGDSCPENCHLIQEKYCQRCHCPQDVADHTSTPSTGSRDSYGKSVDHCLYVGPHACHANAECVNYQDGFCCRCKVGFIGNGMDCLSENEAQRISGRVSGRLNDVDMVDSELHTYAVLEDGRTYTAISRIPEKIGSSMLFLNTLGSIMGWLFSKPTNQSVENGFTMTGGRLNRTVTVHVADQHTVTIQQDFSGQDNHGYLKTNVFIAGTVPHLPPSTTVDFGEHYEEFNRVEPGKTD
;
A
#
# COMPACT_ATOMS: atom_id res chain seq x y z
N MET A 1 -38.55 -47.47 -12.12
CA MET A 1 -38.05 -46.42 -11.21
C MET A 1 -36.57 -46.26 -11.48
N LEU A 2 -36.13 -45.04 -11.79
CA LEU A 2 -34.73 -44.64 -11.88
C LEU A 2 -34.58 -43.46 -10.93
N PHE A 3 -33.72 -43.59 -9.91
CA PHE A 3 -33.38 -42.48 -9.04
C PHE A 3 -32.24 -41.70 -9.69
N VAL A 4 -32.50 -40.46 -10.09
CA VAL A 4 -31.44 -39.50 -10.45
C VAL A 4 -31.00 -38.82 -9.16
N CYS A 5 -29.75 -39.04 -8.77
CA CYS A 5 -29.16 -38.39 -7.61
C CYS A 5 -28.50 -37.09 -8.05
N TYR A 6 -29.07 -35.94 -7.66
CA TYR A 6 -28.45 -34.64 -7.90
C TYR A 6 -27.38 -34.37 -6.84
N CYS A 7 -26.11 -34.44 -7.25
CA CYS A 7 -25.03 -33.85 -6.47
C CYS A 7 -25.08 -32.32 -6.63
N PHE A 8 -25.43 -31.60 -5.56
CA PHE A 8 -25.18 -30.17 -5.48
C PHE A 8 -23.67 -29.94 -5.36
N CYS A 9 -23.07 -29.39 -6.41
CA CYS A 9 -21.70 -28.89 -6.36
C CYS A 9 -21.76 -27.43 -5.86
N ALA A 10 -21.39 -27.20 -4.61
CA ALA A 10 -21.35 -25.85 -4.04
C ALA A 10 -20.09 -25.13 -4.52
N ILE A 11 -20.24 -24.22 -5.48
CA ILE A 11 -19.16 -23.35 -5.95
C ILE A 11 -19.00 -22.22 -4.93
N LEU A 12 -17.97 -22.33 -4.09
CA LEU A 12 -17.54 -21.26 -3.20
C LEU A 12 -16.79 -20.20 -4.01
N PHE A 13 -17.42 -19.04 -4.21
CA PHE A 13 -16.70 -17.84 -4.66
C PHE A 13 -15.84 -17.32 -3.51
N ALA A 14 -14.52 -17.55 -3.60
CA ALA A 14 -13.58 -16.87 -2.72
C ALA A 14 -13.44 -15.41 -3.17
N GLN A 15 -13.86 -14.47 -2.33
CA GLN A 15 -13.49 -13.07 -2.52
C GLN A 15 -12.00 -12.91 -2.22
N VAL A 16 -11.29 -12.19 -3.10
CA VAL A 16 -9.89 -11.80 -2.87
C VAL A 16 -9.90 -10.50 -2.05
N GLY A 17 -10.22 -10.64 -0.76
CA GLY A 17 -9.86 -9.64 0.25
C GLY A 17 -8.40 -9.80 0.67
N ALA A 18 -7.99 -9.05 1.70
CA ALA A 18 -6.74 -9.34 2.39
C ALA A 18 -6.88 -10.56 3.31
N VAL A 19 -5.80 -10.94 3.99
CA VAL A 19 -5.81 -12.00 5.01
C VAL A 19 -6.89 -11.68 6.05
N PRO A 20 -8.06 -12.35 6.04
CA PRO A 20 -9.02 -12.17 7.11
C PRO A 20 -8.35 -12.71 8.37
N LYS A 21 -8.64 -12.15 9.53
CA LYS A 21 -8.03 -12.57 10.82
C LYS A 21 -8.15 -14.07 11.13
N GLN A 22 -9.08 -14.76 10.45
CA GLN A 22 -9.28 -16.22 10.47
C GLN A 22 -8.14 -17.03 9.78
N ASN A 23 -7.36 -16.39 8.90
CA ASN A 23 -6.23 -16.96 8.18
C ASN A 23 -4.87 -16.69 8.85
N PHE A 24 -4.84 -16.02 10.01
CA PHE A 24 -3.65 -16.02 10.87
C PHE A 24 -3.40 -17.44 11.42
N TYR A 25 -2.15 -17.76 11.76
CA TYR A 25 -1.85 -18.98 12.49
C TYR A 25 -2.59 -18.93 13.85
N PRO A 26 -3.33 -19.97 14.26
CA PRO A 26 -4.25 -19.87 15.39
C PRO A 26 -3.54 -19.46 16.69
N PHE A 27 -4.07 -18.47 17.42
CA PHE A 27 -3.35 -17.80 18.50
C PHE A 27 -4.20 -17.57 19.76
N GLY A 28 -3.56 -17.18 20.85
CA GLY A 28 -4.16 -16.91 22.15
C GLY A 28 -4.02 -18.09 23.12
N ARG A 29 -4.29 -17.82 24.41
CA ARG A 29 -4.07 -18.77 25.53
C ARG A 29 -4.75 -20.14 25.38
N HIS A 30 -5.79 -20.24 24.54
CA HIS A 30 -6.49 -21.49 24.26
C HIS A 30 -5.76 -22.40 23.26
N HIS A 31 -4.85 -21.84 22.44
CA HIS A 31 -3.88 -22.58 21.63
C HIS A 31 -2.53 -22.83 22.36
N GLY A 32 -2.45 -22.48 23.64
CA GLY A 32 -1.27 -22.69 24.49
C GLY A 32 -0.33 -21.48 24.60
N ASP A 33 -0.70 -20.32 24.07
CA ASP A 33 0.21 -19.17 23.98
C ASP A 33 0.53 -18.56 25.35
N HIS A 34 1.79 -18.15 25.49
CA HIS A 34 2.21 -17.14 26.43
C HIS A 34 1.56 -15.79 26.06
N SER A 35 1.46 -14.90 27.03
CA SER A 35 0.73 -13.64 26.88
C SER A 35 1.37 -12.60 27.77
N LEU A 36 1.80 -11.48 27.19
CA LEU A 36 2.29 -10.34 27.97
C LEU A 36 1.20 -9.83 28.92
N PRO A 37 1.55 -9.35 30.13
CA PRO A 37 0.58 -8.76 31.05
C PRO A 37 0.11 -7.39 30.55
N PRO A 38 -1.09 -6.92 30.92
CA PRO A 38 -1.56 -5.58 30.56
C PRO A 38 -0.65 -4.46 31.11
N ASN A 39 0.01 -3.72 30.23
CA ASN A 39 0.92 -2.62 30.56
C ASN A 39 1.11 -1.64 29.37
N ASP A 40 1.81 -0.53 29.62
CA ASP A 40 2.45 0.39 28.67
C ASP A 40 3.96 0.28 28.91
N ASP A 41 4.77 0.14 27.84
CA ASP A 41 6.22 -0.06 27.85
C ASP A 41 6.77 -1.27 28.66
N GLN A 42 7.05 -2.41 28.00
CA GLN A 42 7.64 -3.61 28.62
C GLN A 42 8.33 -4.56 27.60
N SER A 43 8.61 -5.79 28.03
CA SER A 43 9.11 -6.90 27.21
C SER A 43 8.74 -8.23 27.88
N SER A 44 8.81 -9.33 27.14
CA SER A 44 8.95 -10.66 27.75
C SER A 44 10.32 -10.80 28.43
N ASP A 45 10.41 -11.72 29.39
CA ASP A 45 11.68 -12.39 29.71
C ASP A 45 12.27 -13.09 28.46
N GLU A 46 13.52 -13.55 28.54
CA GLU A 46 14.19 -14.28 27.46
C GLU A 46 13.42 -15.57 27.08
N PHE A 47 12.72 -15.55 25.95
CA PHE A 47 11.90 -16.66 25.49
C PHE A 47 12.74 -17.63 24.64
N GLN A 48 12.89 -18.86 25.11
CA GLN A 48 13.69 -19.89 24.46
C GLN A 48 12.97 -20.50 23.25
N LEU A 49 13.69 -20.64 22.13
CA LEU A 49 13.20 -21.26 20.90
C LEU A 49 13.39 -22.79 20.93
N LEU A 50 12.57 -23.52 20.16
CA LEU A 50 12.72 -24.97 20.00
C LEU A 50 13.91 -25.32 19.09
N ASP A 51 13.95 -24.70 17.91
CA ASP A 51 15.09 -24.74 16.98
C ASP A 51 15.67 -23.32 16.82
N SER A 52 16.92 -23.21 16.35
CA SER A 52 17.54 -21.89 16.15
C SER A 52 16.97 -21.17 14.93
N ILE A 53 16.54 -19.92 15.11
CA ILE A 53 16.28 -18.98 14.01
C ILE A 53 17.64 -18.49 13.50
N HIS A 54 17.85 -18.53 12.18
CA HIS A 54 18.98 -17.88 11.54
C HIS A 54 18.54 -16.50 11.02
N PHE A 55 19.27 -15.46 11.42
CA PHE A 55 18.97 -14.07 11.07
C PHE A 55 20.27 -13.31 10.76
N TYR A 56 20.36 -12.69 9.59
CA TYR A 56 21.58 -12.03 9.09
C TYR A 56 22.85 -12.90 9.21
N GLY A 57 22.76 -14.18 8.81
CA GLY A 57 23.86 -15.15 8.87
C GLY A 57 24.21 -15.69 10.27
N LYS A 58 23.50 -15.27 11.33
CA LYS A 58 23.76 -15.65 12.73
C LYS A 58 22.61 -16.46 13.32
N ALA A 59 22.95 -17.54 14.03
CA ALA A 59 22.00 -18.38 14.74
C ALA A 59 21.63 -17.80 16.11
N TYR A 60 20.33 -17.74 16.42
CA TYR A 60 19.79 -17.33 17.71
C TYR A 60 18.91 -18.45 18.29
N ARG A 61 18.96 -18.62 19.62
CA ARG A 61 18.21 -19.67 20.35
C ARG A 61 17.14 -19.10 21.29
N SER A 62 17.02 -17.79 21.34
CA SER A 62 16.05 -17.06 22.15
C SER A 62 15.67 -15.76 21.47
N VAL A 63 14.55 -15.19 21.92
CA VAL A 63 14.00 -13.90 21.51
C VAL A 63 13.37 -13.19 22.70
N TYR A 64 13.22 -11.87 22.59
CA TYR A 64 12.43 -11.04 23.48
C TYR A 64 11.25 -10.47 22.68
N ILE A 65 10.03 -10.54 23.22
CA ILE A 65 8.80 -10.08 22.59
C ILE A 65 8.37 -8.78 23.27
N ASN A 66 8.24 -7.70 22.49
CA ASN A 66 7.86 -6.39 22.99
C ASN A 66 6.48 -5.97 22.43
N GLU A 67 5.67 -5.29 23.24
CA GLU A 67 4.31 -4.85 22.89
C GLU A 67 4.27 -3.78 21.80
N ASN A 68 5.31 -2.94 21.69
CA ASN A 68 5.48 -1.93 20.65
C ASN A 68 5.82 -2.57 19.27
N GLY A 69 5.24 -3.73 18.92
CA GLY A 69 5.25 -4.31 17.57
C GLY A 69 6.57 -4.88 17.05
N MET A 70 7.47 -5.34 17.92
CA MET A 70 8.76 -5.95 17.52
C MET A 70 9.20 -7.14 18.36
N ILE A 71 10.12 -7.93 17.81
CA ILE A 71 10.97 -8.87 18.56
C ILE A 71 12.45 -8.48 18.45
N SER A 72 13.24 -8.86 19.44
CA SER A 72 14.70 -8.65 19.47
C SER A 72 15.42 -9.93 19.90
N PHE A 73 16.67 -10.12 19.47
CA PHE A 73 17.37 -11.40 19.57
C PHE A 73 18.46 -11.48 20.65
N ASP A 74 18.78 -10.40 21.35
CA ASP A 74 19.85 -10.37 22.35
C ASP A 74 19.64 -9.43 23.57
N THR A 75 18.57 -8.65 23.60
CA THR A 75 18.19 -7.78 24.74
C THR A 75 16.68 -7.57 24.81
N ASP A 76 16.18 -7.22 25.98
CA ASP A 76 14.83 -6.71 26.22
C ASP A 76 14.74 -5.17 25.99
N PHE A 77 13.52 -4.67 25.74
CA PHE A 77 13.24 -3.25 25.47
C PHE A 77 12.06 -2.72 26.30
N ASN A 78 12.24 -2.54 27.61
CA ASN A 78 11.20 -2.05 28.53
C ASN A 78 10.92 -0.52 28.45
N SER A 79 10.90 0.04 27.24
CA SER A 79 10.59 1.45 26.96
C SER A 79 10.41 1.66 25.46
N TYR A 80 9.34 2.33 25.02
CA TYR A 80 9.28 2.94 23.70
C TYR A 80 10.45 3.92 23.55
N ARG A 81 11.09 3.91 22.37
CA ARG A 81 12.24 4.76 22.05
C ARG A 81 11.98 5.44 20.72
N THR A 82 12.19 6.75 20.71
CA THR A 82 12.19 7.56 19.49
C THR A 82 13.62 7.66 18.93
N GLY A 83 13.74 7.97 17.64
CA GLY A 83 14.99 7.83 16.88
C GLY A 83 14.88 6.70 15.85
N GLU A 84 16.00 6.16 15.38
CA GLU A 84 15.99 5.05 14.43
C GLU A 84 16.19 3.67 15.07
N LEU A 85 15.50 2.67 14.51
CA LEU A 85 15.60 1.27 14.98
C LEU A 85 17.01 0.68 14.80
N ILE A 86 17.79 1.24 13.87
CA ILE A 86 19.21 0.92 13.70
C ILE A 86 20.07 1.50 14.83
N ASP A 87 19.76 2.71 15.32
CA ASP A 87 20.47 3.37 16.44
C ASP A 87 20.24 2.65 17.78
N PHE A 88 19.29 1.69 17.83
CA PHE A 88 19.12 0.85 19.01
C PHE A 88 20.33 -0.09 19.19
N GLY A 89 21.09 -0.39 18.13
CA GLY A 89 22.33 -1.16 18.18
C GLY A 89 22.15 -2.67 18.40
N HIS A 90 20.94 -3.20 18.20
CA HIS A 90 20.57 -4.58 18.49
C HIS A 90 19.85 -5.26 17.30
N PRO A 91 20.10 -6.57 17.06
CA PRO A 91 19.39 -7.34 16.05
C PRO A 91 17.91 -7.51 16.42
N LEU A 92 17.02 -6.98 15.58
CA LEU A 92 15.57 -6.97 15.80
C LEU A 92 14.76 -7.12 14.52
N ILE A 93 13.49 -7.51 14.66
CA ILE A 93 12.48 -7.54 13.60
C ILE A 93 11.25 -6.82 14.12
N ALA A 94 10.96 -5.66 13.54
CA ALA A 94 9.73 -4.94 13.76
C ALA A 94 8.73 -5.30 12.66
N ILE A 95 7.53 -5.71 13.06
CA ILE A 95 6.38 -5.87 12.15
C ILE A 95 5.53 -4.60 12.15
N PHE A 96 5.49 -3.85 13.25
CA PHE A 96 4.72 -2.61 13.39
C PHE A 96 5.27 -1.76 14.55
N TYR A 97 6.52 -1.27 14.48
CA TYR A 97 7.12 -0.56 15.61
C TYR A 97 6.45 0.78 15.88
N ALA A 98 5.61 0.84 16.92
CA ALA A 98 4.86 2.01 17.33
C ALA A 98 4.50 1.94 18.82
N ASP A 99 4.15 3.08 19.38
CA ASP A 99 3.83 3.32 20.79
C ASP A 99 2.43 2.74 21.17
N VAL A 100 2.45 1.48 21.62
CA VAL A 100 1.30 0.59 21.90
C VAL A 100 0.99 0.54 23.40
N ASP A 101 -0.30 0.64 23.76
CA ASP A 101 -0.76 0.51 25.15
C ASP A 101 -1.78 -0.64 25.28
N ILE A 102 -1.36 -1.72 25.95
CA ILE A 102 -2.20 -2.88 26.29
C ILE A 102 -2.66 -2.87 27.75
N SER A 103 -2.56 -1.73 28.46
CA SER A 103 -3.01 -1.57 29.85
C SER A 103 -4.51 -1.30 30.00
N GLY A 104 -5.22 -1.04 28.90
CA GLY A 104 -6.65 -0.71 28.90
C GLY A 104 -7.56 -1.89 29.29
N PRO A 105 -8.75 -1.63 29.88
CA PRO A 105 -9.71 -2.69 30.25
C PRO A 105 -10.36 -3.41 29.06
N HIS A 106 -10.26 -2.83 27.85
CA HIS A 106 -10.57 -3.47 26.57
C HIS A 106 -9.34 -3.59 25.67
N GLY A 107 -8.14 -3.42 26.25
CA GLY A 107 -6.85 -3.37 25.58
C GLY A 107 -6.54 -4.63 24.79
N GLY A 108 -5.76 -4.45 23.73
CA GLY A 108 -5.23 -5.54 22.92
C GLY A 108 -4.35 -6.51 23.71
N HIS A 109 -3.95 -7.59 23.06
CA HIS A 109 -3.17 -8.66 23.68
C HIS A 109 -1.98 -9.03 22.81
N VAL A 110 -0.83 -9.28 23.44
CA VAL A 110 0.35 -9.81 22.75
C VAL A 110 0.54 -11.25 23.17
N PHE A 111 0.37 -12.15 22.20
CA PHE A 111 0.44 -13.60 22.36
C PHE A 111 1.67 -14.16 21.65
N TYR A 112 2.31 -15.17 22.23
CA TYR A 112 3.46 -15.82 21.60
C TYR A 112 3.60 -17.30 21.98
N ARG A 113 4.05 -18.11 21.03
CA ARG A 113 4.53 -19.49 21.26
C ARG A 113 5.56 -19.91 20.24
N THR A 114 6.33 -20.95 20.58
CA THR A 114 6.94 -21.85 19.61
C THR A 114 6.00 -23.01 19.30
N SER A 115 6.01 -23.54 18.08
CA SER A 115 5.19 -24.69 17.69
C SER A 115 5.97 -25.67 16.80
N GLN A 116 5.68 -26.96 16.96
CA GLN A 116 6.05 -28.05 16.04
C GLN A 116 4.80 -28.81 15.58
N ASP A 117 3.66 -28.10 15.49
CA ASP A 117 2.41 -28.69 15.02
C ASP A 117 2.50 -29.07 13.53
N PRO A 118 2.25 -30.34 13.15
CA PRO A 118 2.45 -30.78 11.77
C PRO A 118 1.61 -30.05 10.71
N GLU A 119 0.42 -29.55 11.06
CA GLU A 119 -0.44 -28.83 10.12
C GLU A 119 0.04 -27.39 9.93
N LEU A 120 0.48 -26.73 11.01
CA LEU A 120 1.08 -25.39 10.93
C LEU A 120 2.45 -25.40 10.24
N LEU A 121 3.31 -26.39 10.55
CA LEU A 121 4.60 -26.58 9.87
C LEU A 121 4.40 -26.77 8.37
N LYS A 122 3.51 -27.68 7.98
CA LYS A 122 3.19 -27.93 6.57
C LYS A 122 2.65 -26.67 5.87
N THR A 123 1.77 -25.92 6.53
CA THR A 123 1.23 -24.65 5.99
C THR A 123 2.35 -23.64 5.70
N SER A 124 3.32 -23.55 6.61
CA SER A 124 4.51 -22.71 6.43
C SER A 124 5.41 -23.20 5.28
N SER A 125 5.74 -24.51 5.26
CA SER A 125 6.55 -25.14 4.21
C SER A 125 5.92 -25.00 2.82
N ASP A 126 4.61 -25.25 2.69
CA ASP A 126 3.89 -25.18 1.42
C ASP A 126 3.86 -23.75 0.86
N LEU A 127 3.68 -22.73 1.71
CA LEU A 127 3.78 -21.32 1.29
C LEU A 127 5.20 -20.96 0.82
N ILE A 128 6.23 -21.37 1.57
CA ILE A 128 7.64 -21.07 1.27
C ILE A 128 8.06 -21.71 -0.06
N ARG A 129 7.79 -23.01 -0.26
CA ARG A 129 8.06 -23.71 -1.52
C ARG A 129 7.33 -23.12 -2.72
N ASN A 130 6.09 -22.67 -2.53
CA ASN A 130 5.27 -22.10 -3.60
C ASN A 130 5.71 -20.69 -4.01
N LYS A 131 6.51 -19.99 -3.20
CA LYS A 131 6.92 -18.59 -3.45
C LYS A 131 8.42 -18.41 -3.71
N PHE A 132 9.27 -19.28 -3.16
CA PHE A 132 10.70 -19.36 -3.52
C PHE A 132 10.99 -20.48 -4.54
N HIS A 133 9.95 -21.01 -5.20
CA HIS A 133 10.01 -21.97 -6.31
C HIS A 133 11.10 -23.05 -6.19
N TRP A 134 12.15 -22.98 -7.02
CA TRP A 134 13.24 -23.96 -7.05
C TRP A 134 14.22 -23.77 -5.89
N ASP A 135 14.47 -22.54 -5.48
CA ASP A 135 15.49 -22.11 -4.49
C ASP A 135 15.13 -22.49 -3.04
N ALA A 136 13.85 -22.80 -2.77
CA ALA A 136 13.39 -23.42 -1.51
C ALA A 136 12.67 -24.76 -1.70
N SER A 137 12.81 -25.42 -2.86
CA SER A 137 11.96 -26.56 -3.25
C SER A 137 11.97 -27.77 -2.31
N ASP A 138 13.05 -27.97 -1.54
CA ASP A 138 13.19 -29.04 -0.53
C ASP A 138 12.98 -28.57 0.93
N TYR A 139 12.64 -27.29 1.14
CA TYR A 139 12.46 -26.74 2.48
C TYR A 139 11.29 -27.41 3.22
N GLU A 140 11.56 -27.85 4.45
CA GLU A 140 10.57 -28.27 5.44
C GLU A 140 10.85 -27.60 6.78
N ALA A 141 9.85 -26.94 7.35
CA ALA A 141 9.92 -26.35 8.67
C ALA A 141 10.03 -27.42 9.77
N LYS A 142 10.88 -27.18 10.78
CA LYS A 142 10.98 -28.01 12.01
C LYS A 142 10.25 -27.37 13.18
N SER A 143 10.34 -26.05 13.33
CA SER A 143 9.53 -25.27 14.26
C SER A 143 9.15 -23.91 13.69
N LEU A 144 8.08 -23.35 14.25
CA LEU A 144 7.64 -21.98 14.06
C LEU A 144 7.81 -21.21 15.38
N LEU A 145 8.26 -19.96 15.33
CA LEU A 145 7.91 -18.94 16.31
C LEU A 145 6.66 -18.22 15.77
N ILE A 146 5.62 -18.08 16.60
CA ILE A 146 4.39 -17.34 16.26
C ILE A 146 4.23 -16.24 17.33
N VAL A 147 4.10 -14.98 16.90
CA VAL A 147 3.86 -13.82 17.77
C VAL A 147 2.72 -12.98 17.17
N THR A 148 1.68 -12.71 17.95
CA THR A 148 0.48 -11.96 17.51
C THR A 148 0.23 -10.77 18.41
N TRP A 149 0.04 -9.59 17.82
CA TRP A 149 -0.49 -8.41 18.46
C TRP A 149 -1.97 -8.29 18.03
N ASP A 150 -2.87 -8.60 18.95
CA ASP A 150 -4.31 -8.76 18.72
C ASP A 150 -5.08 -7.54 19.21
N ARG A 151 -5.68 -6.78 18.28
CA ARG A 151 -6.43 -5.52 18.54
C ARG A 151 -5.68 -4.53 19.44
N VAL A 152 -4.40 -4.30 19.16
CA VAL A 152 -3.59 -3.36 19.94
C VAL A 152 -3.97 -1.91 19.61
N GLY A 153 -4.21 -1.13 20.66
CA GLY A 153 -4.49 0.30 20.60
C GLY A 153 -3.22 1.13 20.76
N SER A 154 -3.30 2.42 20.43
CA SER A 154 -2.19 3.36 20.64
C SER A 154 -2.16 3.90 22.08
N TYR A 155 -1.01 4.46 22.47
CA TYR A 155 -0.76 5.06 23.77
C TYR A 155 -1.88 5.96 24.33
N GLN A 156 -2.04 5.96 25.66
CA GLN A 156 -3.19 6.50 26.43
C GLN A 156 -4.49 5.69 26.35
N ARG A 157 -4.41 4.40 26.03
CA ARG A 157 -5.56 3.47 25.95
C ARG A 157 -6.59 3.89 24.90
N HIS A 158 -6.13 4.42 23.77
CA HIS A 158 -6.97 4.63 22.58
C HIS A 158 -7.32 3.26 21.98
N ASN A 159 -8.48 2.74 22.38
CA ASN A 159 -9.02 1.42 22.01
C ASN A 159 -10.28 1.54 21.12
N ASP A 160 -10.57 2.75 20.64
CA ASP A 160 -11.56 3.08 19.60
C ASP A 160 -11.05 2.70 18.21
N ARG A 161 -9.74 2.81 17.98
CA ARG A 161 -9.02 2.33 16.80
C ARG A 161 -8.00 1.29 17.22
N VAL A 162 -7.99 0.13 16.58
CA VAL A 162 -7.14 -1.01 16.93
C VAL A 162 -6.52 -1.66 15.71
N ASN A 163 -5.33 -2.24 15.88
CA ASN A 163 -4.62 -2.96 14.83
C ASN A 163 -4.44 -4.45 15.19
N SER A 164 -4.46 -5.32 14.19
CA SER A 164 -4.20 -6.76 14.37
C SER A 164 -3.15 -7.28 13.37
N PHE A 165 -2.02 -7.77 13.90
CA PHE A 165 -0.90 -8.24 13.08
C PHE A 165 -0.13 -9.39 13.75
N GLN A 166 0.49 -10.26 12.94
CA GLN A 166 1.17 -11.47 13.38
C GLN A 166 2.50 -11.68 12.63
N LEU A 167 3.57 -11.95 13.38
CA LEU A 167 4.87 -12.38 12.88
C LEU A 167 4.98 -13.90 13.07
N VAL A 168 5.27 -14.64 12.00
CA VAL A 168 5.61 -16.07 12.06
C VAL A 168 6.97 -16.31 11.46
N ILE A 169 7.92 -16.82 12.25
CA ILE A 169 9.25 -17.19 11.76
C ILE A 169 9.35 -18.71 11.67
N SER A 170 9.52 -19.20 10.46
CA SER A 170 9.75 -20.60 10.11
C SER A 170 11.25 -20.91 10.19
N SER A 171 11.63 -22.03 10.80
CA SER A 171 13.03 -22.51 10.78
C SER A 171 13.13 -24.02 10.59
N ASN A 172 14.17 -24.46 9.89
CA ASN A 172 14.59 -25.86 9.75
C ASN A 172 15.93 -26.17 10.46
N GLU A 173 16.32 -25.34 11.43
CA GLU A 173 17.65 -25.21 12.08
C GLU A 173 18.73 -24.49 11.28
N THR A 174 18.71 -24.43 9.94
CA THR A 174 19.80 -23.80 9.13
C THR A 174 19.33 -22.61 8.29
N THR A 175 18.11 -22.70 7.78
CA THR A 175 17.44 -21.71 6.94
C THR A 175 16.22 -21.20 7.70
N SER A 176 15.91 -19.92 7.56
CA SER A 176 14.75 -19.32 8.24
C SER A 176 14.08 -18.27 7.37
N TYR A 177 12.75 -18.22 7.51
CA TYR A 177 11.88 -17.32 6.74
C TYR A 177 10.94 -16.59 7.70
N ALA A 178 10.74 -15.29 7.48
CA ALA A 178 9.77 -14.49 8.24
C ALA A 178 8.52 -14.26 7.39
N GLN A 179 7.35 -14.49 7.98
CA GLN A 179 6.03 -14.19 7.46
C GLN A 179 5.45 -13.04 8.29
N PHE A 180 5.14 -11.92 7.62
CA PHE A 180 4.45 -10.78 8.23
C PHE A 180 3.00 -10.85 7.76
N LEU A 181 2.06 -10.85 8.70
CA LEU A 181 0.63 -11.01 8.44
C LEU A 181 -0.12 -9.84 9.06
N TYR A 182 -0.82 -9.07 8.24
CA TYR A 182 -1.67 -7.96 8.65
C TYR A 182 -3.14 -8.33 8.38
N ALA A 183 -4.03 -8.05 9.32
CA ALA A 183 -5.44 -8.44 9.17
C ALA A 183 -6.18 -7.50 8.21
N ASP A 184 -7.12 -8.06 7.46
CA ASP A 184 -8.13 -7.30 6.71
C ASP A 184 -8.94 -6.39 7.67
N ASP A 185 -9.41 -5.26 7.16
CA ASP A 185 -10.16 -4.19 7.87
C ASP A 185 -9.49 -3.51 9.12
N GLU A 186 -8.35 -3.98 9.63
CA GLU A 186 -7.77 -3.53 10.92
C GLU A 186 -6.32 -2.97 10.87
N ILE A 187 -6.03 -1.98 10.00
CA ILE A 187 -4.94 -1.00 10.24
C ILE A 187 -5.56 0.40 10.37
N GLN A 188 -5.96 0.73 11.59
CA GLN A 188 -6.82 1.88 11.89
C GLN A 188 -6.04 3.09 12.46
N TRP A 189 -4.80 2.86 12.90
CA TRP A 189 -3.87 3.87 13.37
C TRP A 189 -2.43 3.51 12.96
N ILE A 190 -1.55 4.51 12.75
CA ILE A 190 -0.13 4.28 12.41
C ILE A 190 0.86 5.15 13.21
N LYS A 191 0.39 5.92 14.18
CA LYS A 191 1.17 6.86 15.02
C LYS A 191 0.35 7.14 16.28
N SER A 192 0.99 7.18 17.45
CA SER A 192 0.30 7.64 18.69
C SER A 192 0.14 9.16 18.66
N THR A 193 -0.82 9.69 19.43
CA THR A 193 -1.14 11.14 19.44
C THR A 193 -0.54 11.89 20.63
N ASP A 194 -0.40 11.26 21.81
CA ASP A 194 -0.36 12.02 23.07
C ASP A 194 0.84 11.80 24.01
N LYS A 195 1.86 11.00 23.65
CA LYS A 195 3.08 10.79 24.51
C LYS A 195 4.04 11.99 24.44
N HIS A 196 4.24 12.55 23.25
CA HIS A 196 5.22 13.61 22.99
C HIS A 196 4.65 14.76 22.11
N PRO A 197 3.98 15.77 22.69
CA PRO A 197 3.34 16.89 21.97
C PRO A 197 4.33 17.86 21.28
N HIS A 198 5.62 17.51 21.24
CA HIS A 198 6.66 18.19 20.48
C HIS A 198 7.36 17.15 19.60
N GLY A 199 6.66 16.65 18.57
CA GLY A 199 7.22 15.87 17.47
C GLY A 199 7.77 14.47 17.77
N GLY A 200 7.54 13.91 18.96
CA GLY A 200 8.18 12.63 19.33
C GLY A 200 7.47 11.37 18.82
N ASN A 201 6.17 11.42 18.53
CA ASN A 201 5.42 10.23 18.11
C ASN A 201 5.70 9.93 16.63
N GLN A 202 6.26 8.76 16.32
CA GLN A 202 6.69 8.38 14.97
C GLN A 202 5.59 7.61 14.22
N ILE A 203 5.72 7.53 12.89
CA ILE A 203 4.96 6.59 12.06
C ILE A 203 5.49 5.17 12.32
N ALA A 204 4.59 4.19 12.36
CA ALA A 204 4.88 2.78 12.57
C ALA A 204 5.83 2.21 11.51
N ARG A 205 6.69 1.26 11.91
CA ARG A 205 7.76 0.73 11.06
C ARG A 205 7.75 -0.79 10.98
N ALA A 206 7.76 -1.32 9.76
CA ALA A 206 8.06 -2.72 9.46
C ALA A 206 9.51 -2.80 8.92
N VAL A 207 10.42 -3.38 9.69
CA VAL A 207 11.86 -3.45 9.36
C VAL A 207 12.55 -4.70 9.94
N PHE A 208 13.64 -5.11 9.30
CA PHE A 208 14.65 -6.02 9.84
C PHE A 208 15.94 -5.22 10.11
N VAL A 209 16.53 -5.36 11.30
CA VAL A 209 17.79 -4.71 11.67
C VAL A 209 18.83 -5.75 12.10
N ALA A 210 20.03 -5.66 11.54
CA ALA A 210 21.17 -6.50 11.90
C ALA A 210 22.03 -5.88 13.01
N ALA A 211 22.78 -6.72 13.72
CA ALA A 211 23.82 -6.30 14.67
C ALA A 211 25.09 -5.68 14.03
N GLU A 212 25.05 -5.35 12.74
CA GLU A 212 26.16 -4.80 11.93
C GLU A 212 25.71 -3.53 11.18
N ASP A 213 24.81 -2.74 11.76
CA ASP A 213 24.27 -1.50 11.18
C ASP A 213 23.71 -1.70 9.75
N LYS A 214 22.97 -2.80 9.53
CA LYS A 214 22.19 -3.06 8.31
C LYS A 214 20.71 -3.00 8.62
N ILE A 215 19.94 -2.35 7.76
CA ILE A 215 18.48 -2.26 7.84
C ILE A 215 17.86 -2.68 6.50
N TYR A 216 16.74 -3.38 6.56
CA TYR A 216 15.84 -3.62 5.43
C TYR A 216 14.44 -3.19 5.87
N ALA A 217 13.81 -2.28 5.14
CA ALA A 217 12.45 -1.82 5.41
C ALA A 217 11.47 -2.43 4.39
N LEU A 218 10.24 -2.73 4.82
CA LEU A 218 9.16 -3.02 3.88
C LEU A 218 8.77 -1.72 3.12
N PRO A 219 8.31 -1.78 1.86
CA PRO A 219 8.10 -0.58 1.02
C PRO A 219 7.10 0.44 1.60
N GLU A 220 6.18 -0.01 2.45
CA GLU A 220 5.13 0.82 3.06
C GLU A 220 5.61 1.52 4.33
N SER A 221 6.66 0.96 4.96
CA SER A 221 7.27 1.37 6.23
C SER A 221 7.73 2.84 6.18
N TYR A 222 7.84 3.47 7.35
CA TYR A 222 8.18 4.91 7.52
C TYR A 222 7.21 5.92 6.89
N SER A 223 6.28 5.48 6.05
CA SER A 223 5.38 6.32 5.27
C SER A 223 3.92 6.16 5.68
N ARG A 224 3.03 7.02 5.17
CA ARG A 224 1.59 6.82 5.38
C ARG A 224 1.00 5.66 4.56
N ARG A 225 1.74 5.04 3.62
CA ARG A 225 1.36 3.75 3.00
C ARG A 225 1.27 2.63 4.03
N MET A 226 1.79 2.82 5.25
CA MET A 226 1.57 1.93 6.39
C MET A 226 0.09 1.72 6.75
N PHE A 227 -0.84 2.60 6.33
CA PHE A 227 -2.29 2.34 6.42
C PHE A 227 -2.78 1.27 5.42
N ASP A 228 -2.08 1.07 4.32
CA ASP A 228 -2.41 0.14 3.23
C ASP A 228 -1.53 -1.13 3.27
N ILE A 229 -0.69 -1.33 4.29
CA ILE A 229 0.19 -2.50 4.42
C ILE A 229 -0.59 -3.83 4.57
N ASN A 230 -1.87 -3.79 4.90
CA ASN A 230 -2.75 -4.97 4.83
C ASN A 230 -3.29 -5.25 3.42
N LYS A 231 -3.09 -4.36 2.44
CA LYS A 231 -3.50 -4.51 1.03
C LYS A 231 -2.30 -4.79 0.11
N GLU A 232 -1.14 -4.24 0.43
CA GLU A 232 0.11 -4.51 -0.28
C GLU A 232 0.66 -5.92 0.07
N THR A 233 1.56 -6.48 -0.75
CA THR A 233 2.12 -7.84 -0.58
C THR A 233 3.28 -8.11 -1.53
N ASN A 234 4.33 -8.82 -1.06
CA ASN A 234 5.40 -9.34 -1.92
C ASN A 234 5.21 -10.83 -2.33
N VAL A 235 4.02 -11.41 -2.11
CA VAL A 235 3.71 -12.80 -2.48
C VAL A 235 2.35 -12.95 -3.17
N ALA A 236 1.76 -11.85 -3.64
CA ALA A 236 0.42 -11.83 -4.26
C ALA A 236 -0.68 -12.47 -3.36
N LEU A 237 -0.57 -12.23 -2.04
CA LEU A 237 -1.58 -12.54 -1.04
C LEU A 237 -1.72 -11.28 -0.16
N PRO A 238 -2.72 -10.40 -0.37
CA PRO A 238 -2.77 -9.07 0.23
C PRO A 238 -2.68 -9.12 1.77
N GLY A 239 -1.75 -8.36 2.36
CA GLY A 239 -1.46 -8.40 3.79
C GLY A 239 -0.54 -9.54 4.25
N VAL A 240 -0.04 -10.38 3.35
CA VAL A 240 1.09 -11.30 3.58
C VAL A 240 2.36 -10.73 2.96
N PHE A 241 3.43 -10.71 3.75
CA PHE A 241 4.79 -10.63 3.22
C PHE A 241 5.62 -11.84 3.67
N LEU A 242 6.53 -12.30 2.82
CA LEU A 242 7.43 -13.43 3.07
C LEU A 242 8.86 -13.07 2.66
N TYR A 243 9.82 -13.31 3.55
CA TYR A 243 11.23 -13.06 3.29
C TYR A 243 12.11 -14.21 3.77
N ARG A 244 13.19 -14.52 3.04
CA ARG A 244 14.29 -15.37 3.55
C ARG A 244 15.22 -14.49 4.38
N ILE A 245 15.49 -14.89 5.63
CA ILE A 245 16.17 -14.03 6.61
C ILE A 245 17.51 -14.59 7.11
N SER A 246 17.84 -15.83 6.74
CA SER A 246 18.99 -16.58 7.27
C SER A 246 20.35 -16.22 6.66
N GLU A 247 20.38 -15.54 5.52
CA GLU A 247 21.61 -15.16 4.79
C GLU A 247 22.19 -13.84 5.29
N SER A 248 23.27 -13.34 4.69
CA SER A 248 23.88 -12.03 5.03
C SER A 248 23.02 -10.80 4.66
N THR A 249 21.91 -11.05 3.98
CA THR A 249 20.93 -10.10 3.44
C THR A 249 19.53 -10.71 3.60
N ILE A 250 18.50 -9.86 3.59
CA ILE A 250 17.11 -10.30 3.45
C ILE A 250 16.86 -10.55 1.95
N VAL A 251 16.17 -11.64 1.60
CA VAL A 251 15.84 -11.98 0.20
C VAL A 251 14.33 -12.01 0.00
N ASN A 252 13.89 -11.38 -1.08
CA ASN A 252 12.51 -11.21 -1.51
C ASN A 252 12.19 -12.23 -2.64
N PRO A 253 11.12 -13.05 -2.55
CA PRO A 253 10.79 -14.05 -3.56
C PRO A 253 10.46 -13.51 -4.97
N GLN A 254 10.31 -12.20 -5.15
CA GLN A 254 9.99 -11.58 -6.45
C GLN A 254 11.20 -11.00 -7.20
N GLU A 255 12.41 -11.05 -6.64
CA GLU A 255 13.59 -10.40 -7.25
C GLU A 255 14.31 -11.28 -8.30
N ASP A 256 13.97 -12.57 -8.41
CA ASP A 256 14.64 -13.53 -9.32
C ASP A 256 14.04 -13.58 -10.75
N ASP A 257 12.86 -12.99 -11.00
CA ASP A 257 12.14 -13.13 -12.29
C ASP A 257 12.58 -12.12 -13.39
N GLU A 258 13.31 -11.05 -13.07
CA GLU A 258 13.66 -9.99 -14.06
C GLU A 258 14.78 -10.36 -15.06
N GLU A 259 15.54 -11.45 -14.86
CA GLU A 259 16.65 -11.84 -15.75
C GLU A 259 16.39 -13.09 -16.61
N ALA A 260 15.15 -13.60 -16.68
CA ALA A 260 14.86 -14.94 -17.20
C ALA A 260 13.63 -15.10 -18.13
N ASP A 261 13.50 -14.29 -19.20
CA ASP A 261 12.91 -14.80 -20.46
C ASP A 261 13.32 -13.96 -21.70
N ASP A 262 14.48 -14.29 -22.28
CA ASP A 262 14.92 -13.75 -23.57
C ASP A 262 14.40 -14.61 -24.74
N TYR A 263 13.71 -13.96 -25.68
CA TYR A 263 13.56 -14.35 -27.09
C TYR A 263 12.90 -15.71 -27.43
N TYR A 264 11.66 -15.67 -27.96
CA TYR A 264 11.22 -16.37 -29.19
C TYR A 264 9.88 -15.78 -29.70
N PRO A 265 9.40 -16.05 -30.94
CA PRO A 265 8.71 -15.02 -31.73
C PRO A 265 7.22 -15.33 -32.00
N TYR A 266 6.53 -14.33 -32.58
CA TYR A 266 5.17 -14.44 -33.12
C TYR A 266 4.97 -15.64 -34.06
N ASP A 267 3.79 -16.27 -33.93
CA ASP A 267 3.06 -16.89 -35.04
C ASP A 267 1.56 -16.50 -34.94
N GLN A 268 0.81 -16.52 -36.04
CA GLN A 268 -0.57 -16.02 -36.13
C GLN A 268 -1.52 -16.96 -36.90
N SER A 269 -2.13 -17.90 -36.17
CA SER A 269 -3.19 -18.85 -36.62
C SER A 269 -3.72 -19.57 -35.37
N GLU A 270 -5.00 -19.82 -35.10
CA GLU A 270 -6.30 -19.71 -35.80
C GLU A 270 -7.37 -19.17 -34.79
N TYR A 271 -8.48 -18.52 -35.16
CA TYR A 271 -9.82 -19.10 -35.47
C TYR A 271 -10.24 -20.28 -34.54
N GLU A 272 -11.47 -20.41 -34.00
CA GLU A 272 -12.75 -19.70 -34.21
C GLU A 272 -13.75 -19.94 -33.04
N ASP A 273 -14.83 -19.14 -32.97
CA ASP A 273 -16.16 -19.32 -32.31
C ASP A 273 -16.36 -19.99 -30.93
N GLY A 274 -17.18 -19.34 -30.09
CA GLY A 274 -17.83 -19.91 -28.89
C GLY A 274 -18.74 -18.92 -28.15
N GLU A 275 -20.06 -19.00 -28.36
CA GLU A 275 -21.05 -18.09 -27.74
C GLU A 275 -21.28 -18.33 -26.22
N PRO A 276 -21.70 -17.29 -25.45
CA PRO A 276 -21.86 -17.37 -24.00
C PRO A 276 -23.18 -18.00 -23.54
N LEU A 277 -23.19 -18.57 -22.33
CA LEU A 277 -24.40 -19.04 -21.65
C LEU A 277 -25.00 -17.95 -20.76
N GLU A 278 -26.25 -17.57 -21.03
CA GLU A 278 -27.10 -16.87 -20.06
C GLU A 278 -27.39 -17.77 -18.84
N TYR A 279 -27.68 -17.18 -17.66
CA TYR A 279 -28.92 -17.48 -16.92
C TYR A 279 -29.16 -16.54 -15.72
N THR A 280 -30.12 -15.63 -15.90
CA THR A 280 -31.08 -15.06 -14.91
C THR A 280 -30.62 -14.60 -13.53
N GLU A 281 -30.86 -13.31 -13.25
CA GLU A 281 -31.03 -12.72 -11.92
C GLU A 281 -32.16 -13.40 -11.10
N ASN A 282 -32.15 -13.20 -9.77
CA ASN A 282 -33.33 -12.84 -8.96
C ASN A 282 -32.89 -12.45 -7.53
N ASN A 283 -33.18 -11.21 -7.13
CA ASN A 283 -33.61 -10.64 -5.83
C ASN A 283 -33.28 -11.39 -4.50
N GLU A 284 -33.07 -10.73 -3.35
CA GLU A 284 -33.72 -9.50 -2.85
C GLU A 284 -32.79 -8.55 -2.08
N GLU A 285 -33.18 -7.27 -2.03
CA GLU A 285 -32.50 -6.21 -1.27
C GLU A 285 -32.78 -6.31 0.25
N GLN A 286 -31.82 -5.96 1.09
CA GLN A 286 -32.11 -5.40 2.42
C GLN A 286 -31.35 -4.08 2.63
N LYS A 287 -32.12 -3.00 2.73
CA LYS A 287 -31.62 -1.68 3.13
C LYS A 287 -31.30 -1.66 4.62
N LEU A 288 -30.21 -1.00 4.98
CA LEU A 288 -30.09 -0.30 6.24
C LEU A 288 -29.69 1.15 5.93
N GLU A 289 -30.33 2.08 6.62
CA GLU A 289 -30.18 3.53 6.46
C GLU A 289 -29.41 4.03 7.68
N GLU A 290 -28.20 4.57 7.49
CA GLU A 290 -27.52 5.38 8.52
C GLU A 290 -27.06 6.70 7.88
N GLU A 291 -27.47 7.81 8.51
CA GLU A 291 -27.22 9.17 8.02
C GLU A 291 -25.87 9.70 8.53
N SER A 292 -25.05 10.20 7.60
CA SER A 292 -24.07 11.29 7.74
C SER A 292 -23.43 11.58 9.11
N ASP A 293 -22.10 11.51 9.15
CA ASP A 293 -21.30 12.65 9.62
C ASP A 293 -20.03 12.79 8.76
N GLU A 294 -20.12 13.60 7.70
CA GLU A 294 -19.04 13.82 6.73
C GLU A 294 -18.09 14.93 7.21
N THR A 295 -16.90 14.65 7.78
CA THR A 295 -15.77 15.64 7.78
C THR A 295 -14.36 15.13 8.19
N GLU A 296 -13.86 13.96 7.78
CA GLU A 296 -12.41 13.66 7.96
C GLU A 296 -11.76 12.74 6.91
N GLN A 297 -11.73 13.16 5.63
CA GLN A 297 -11.16 12.31 4.56
C GLN A 297 -10.41 13.06 3.43
N ALA A 298 -9.35 13.79 3.78
CA ALA A 298 -8.33 14.26 2.82
C ALA A 298 -6.96 14.51 3.50
N GLY A 299 -5.86 14.27 2.77
CA GLY A 299 -4.51 14.73 3.14
C GLY A 299 -3.54 13.65 3.65
N LEU A 300 -2.72 13.09 2.74
CA LEU A 300 -1.56 12.24 3.05
C LEU A 300 -0.25 12.97 2.68
N MET A 301 0.77 12.81 3.53
CA MET A 301 2.22 12.91 3.24
C MET A 301 2.83 14.29 2.92
N CYS A 302 3.33 14.96 3.96
CA CYS A 302 4.67 15.60 3.99
C CYS A 302 5.40 15.18 5.29
N PRO A 303 6.74 15.36 5.39
CA PRO A 303 7.49 15.06 6.62
C PRO A 303 7.20 16.04 7.76
N ASP A 304 7.06 15.54 9.00
CA ASP A 304 7.07 16.36 10.21
C ASP A 304 8.51 16.83 10.49
N ASN A 305 8.79 18.14 10.53
CA ASN A 305 10.05 18.64 11.07
C ASN A 305 9.86 19.84 12.03
N PHE A 306 9.35 19.49 13.22
CA PHE A 306 9.61 20.15 14.50
C PHE A 306 9.38 21.67 14.61
N HIS A 307 8.16 22.13 14.33
CA HIS A 307 7.38 22.97 15.25
C HIS A 307 5.89 22.70 15.00
N GLY A 308 5.02 22.91 16.00
CA GLY A 308 3.56 22.74 15.86
C GLY A 308 2.89 23.91 15.14
N ASP A 309 1.60 24.16 15.42
CA ASP A 309 0.77 25.21 14.78
C ASP A 309 1.18 26.67 15.07
N SER A 310 2.46 26.94 15.35
CA SER A 310 2.99 28.27 15.65
C SER A 310 4.43 28.43 15.11
N CYS A 311 4.60 29.36 14.18
CA CYS A 311 5.93 29.82 13.75
C CYS A 311 6.60 30.68 14.84
N PRO A 312 7.94 30.76 14.90
CA PRO A 312 8.66 31.70 15.75
C PRO A 312 8.26 33.16 15.49
N GLU A 313 8.46 34.04 16.48
CA GLU A 313 8.24 35.48 16.31
C GLU A 313 9.02 36.01 15.09
N ASN A 314 8.35 36.82 14.27
CA ASN A 314 8.81 37.38 13.00
C ASN A 314 8.86 36.42 11.79
N CYS A 315 8.44 35.15 11.91
CA CYS A 315 8.24 34.26 10.76
C CYS A 315 6.74 34.13 10.43
N HIS A 316 6.41 33.91 9.15
CA HIS A 316 5.03 33.82 8.65
C HIS A 316 4.75 32.43 8.06
N LEU A 317 3.59 31.85 8.36
CA LEU A 317 3.17 30.57 7.81
C LEU A 317 2.84 30.71 6.31
N ILE A 318 3.39 29.83 5.48
CA ILE A 318 3.02 29.63 4.08
C ILE A 318 2.43 28.23 3.93
N GLN A 319 1.26 28.14 3.30
CA GLN A 319 0.62 26.89 2.92
C GLN A 319 0.94 26.59 1.45
N GLU A 320 1.58 25.45 1.19
CA GLU A 320 1.95 24.98 -0.16
C GLU A 320 1.39 23.59 -0.40
N LYS A 321 0.11 23.56 -0.76
CA LYS A 321 -0.75 22.40 -1.10
C LYS A 321 -1.32 21.48 0.21
N TYR A 322 -0.07 20.80 0.14
CA TYR A 322 0.57 19.46 0.44
C TYR A 322 1.50 19.55 1.67
N CYS A 323 2.30 20.61 1.80
CA CYS A 323 3.05 20.91 3.01
C CYS A 323 2.66 22.29 3.58
N GLN A 324 3.02 22.55 4.83
CA GLN A 324 3.12 23.90 5.40
C GLN A 324 4.59 24.20 5.70
N ARG A 325 5.00 25.48 5.59
CA ARG A 325 6.34 25.92 5.99
C ARG A 325 6.32 27.32 6.59
N CYS A 326 7.13 27.57 7.61
CA CYS A 326 7.38 28.93 8.08
C CYS A 326 8.37 29.62 7.16
N HIS A 327 7.99 30.77 6.58
CA HIS A 327 8.89 31.65 5.86
C HIS A 327 9.36 32.78 6.78
N CYS A 328 10.65 32.77 7.10
CA CYS A 328 11.29 33.81 7.90
C CYS A 328 11.86 34.90 6.96
N PRO A 329 11.59 36.21 7.16
CA PRO A 329 12.01 37.29 6.26
C PRO A 329 13.52 37.58 6.14
N GLN A 330 14.40 36.63 6.51
CA GLN A 330 15.85 36.75 6.29
C GLN A 330 16.37 35.89 5.13
N ASP A 331 15.59 34.92 4.64
CA ASP A 331 15.99 34.03 3.54
C ASP A 331 15.80 34.67 2.14
N VAL A 332 16.09 35.97 2.00
CA VAL A 332 15.99 36.72 0.73
C VAL A 332 17.32 36.67 -0.05
N ALA A 333 17.86 35.45 -0.15
CA ALA A 333 18.87 34.95 -1.09
C ALA A 333 19.03 33.44 -0.75
N ASP A 334 18.68 32.48 -1.60
CA ASP A 334 18.92 32.43 -3.04
C ASP A 334 17.86 31.57 -3.77
N HIS A 335 17.43 31.96 -4.96
CA HIS A 335 16.43 31.22 -5.76
C HIS A 335 17.05 30.12 -6.63
N THR A 336 18.03 29.41 -6.09
CA THR A 336 18.61 28.19 -6.67
C THR A 336 18.84 27.13 -5.60
N SER A 337 17.88 26.21 -5.44
CA SER A 337 18.00 24.99 -4.64
C SER A 337 18.94 23.97 -5.30
N THR A 338 20.23 24.30 -5.36
CA THR A 338 21.29 23.36 -5.77
C THR A 338 21.37 22.18 -4.80
N PRO A 339 21.72 20.95 -5.26
CA PRO A 339 21.94 19.81 -4.38
C PRO A 339 23.01 20.12 -3.32
N SER A 340 22.60 20.23 -2.06
CA SER A 340 23.49 20.58 -0.94
C SER A 340 24.16 19.35 -0.35
N THR A 341 25.45 19.46 0.00
CA THR A 341 26.23 18.35 0.56
C THR A 341 25.94 18.10 2.05
N GLY A 342 24.80 17.48 2.33
CA GLY A 342 24.43 16.87 3.63
C GLY A 342 23.92 17.85 4.70
N SER A 343 22.78 17.52 5.31
CA SER A 343 22.17 18.30 6.39
C SER A 343 22.96 18.17 7.69
N ARG A 344 23.11 19.22 8.51
CA ARG A 344 23.87 19.11 9.77
C ARG A 344 22.99 18.86 10.98
N ASP A 345 23.25 17.77 11.69
CA ASP A 345 22.65 17.49 13.00
C ASP A 345 23.02 18.55 14.06
N SER A 346 22.40 18.45 15.23
CA SER A 346 22.66 19.34 16.37
C SER A 346 24.07 19.23 16.99
N TYR A 347 24.92 18.33 16.47
CA TYR A 347 26.35 18.20 16.77
C TYR A 347 27.26 18.60 15.59
N GLY A 348 26.70 18.98 14.43
CA GLY A 348 27.39 19.43 13.22
C GLY A 348 27.76 18.36 12.19
N LYS A 349 27.29 17.11 12.32
CA LYS A 349 27.54 16.00 11.37
C LYS A 349 26.57 16.03 10.19
N SER A 350 27.04 15.68 8.99
CA SER A 350 26.20 15.53 7.80
C SER A 350 25.34 14.26 7.84
N VAL A 351 24.03 14.41 7.98
CA VAL A 351 22.99 13.42 7.74
C VAL A 351 22.75 13.32 6.23
N ASP A 352 22.83 12.09 5.70
CA ASP A 352 22.42 11.76 4.33
C ASP A 352 21.20 10.84 4.38
N HIS A 353 20.01 11.42 4.29
CA HIS A 353 18.74 10.72 4.46
C HIS A 353 18.61 9.52 3.52
N CYS A 354 19.20 9.58 2.32
CA CYS A 354 19.21 8.49 1.34
C CYS A 354 20.02 7.26 1.79
N LEU A 355 21.05 7.43 2.62
CA LEU A 355 21.79 6.31 3.20
C LEU A 355 21.03 5.66 4.36
N TYR A 356 20.16 6.40 5.06
CA TYR A 356 19.37 5.88 6.19
C TYR A 356 18.13 5.10 5.73
N VAL A 357 17.43 5.57 4.69
CA VAL A 357 16.23 4.89 4.18
C VAL A 357 16.55 3.73 3.22
N GLY A 358 17.78 3.68 2.69
CA GLY A 358 18.26 2.61 1.83
C GLY A 358 17.73 2.67 0.39
N PRO A 359 18.17 1.73 -0.48
CA PRO A 359 17.89 1.79 -1.91
C PRO A 359 16.43 1.52 -2.29
N HIS A 360 15.66 0.84 -1.41
CA HIS A 360 14.26 0.45 -1.67
C HIS A 360 13.24 1.53 -1.25
N ALA A 361 13.67 2.65 -0.68
CA ALA A 361 12.79 3.75 -0.25
C ALA A 361 12.24 4.59 -1.42
N CYS A 362 12.71 4.31 -2.64
CA CYS A 362 12.25 4.89 -3.89
C CYS A 362 11.93 3.76 -4.88
N HIS A 363 11.24 4.08 -5.98
CA HIS A 363 11.06 3.11 -7.07
C HIS A 363 12.41 2.57 -7.56
N ALA A 364 12.48 1.31 -8.00
CA ALA A 364 13.71 0.74 -8.57
C ALA A 364 14.26 1.59 -9.74
N ASN A 365 13.36 2.24 -10.49
CA ASN A 365 13.68 3.19 -11.55
C ASN A 365 13.72 4.67 -11.13
N ALA A 366 14.05 4.94 -9.86
CA ALA A 366 14.27 6.27 -9.30
C ALA A 366 15.63 6.42 -8.60
N GLU A 367 16.01 7.67 -8.36
CA GLU A 367 17.14 8.09 -7.53
C GLU A 367 16.59 8.71 -6.24
N CYS A 368 17.18 8.36 -5.10
CA CYS A 368 16.96 9.13 -3.88
C CYS A 368 17.77 10.43 -3.94
N VAL A 369 17.12 11.56 -3.63
CA VAL A 369 17.71 12.89 -3.57
C VAL A 369 17.65 13.38 -2.13
N ASN A 370 18.82 13.55 -1.51
CA ASN A 370 18.95 14.05 -0.14
C ASN A 370 18.75 15.58 -0.09
N TYR A 371 17.99 16.05 0.91
CA TYR A 371 17.73 17.45 1.21
C TYR A 371 18.12 17.78 2.65
N GLN A 372 18.00 19.04 3.04
CA GLN A 372 18.30 19.47 4.42
C GLN A 372 17.36 18.81 5.44
N ASP A 373 16.07 18.70 5.11
CA ASP A 373 15.03 18.33 6.08
C ASP A 373 14.39 16.95 5.78
N GLY A 374 15.03 16.14 4.93
CA GLY A 374 14.58 14.79 4.55
C GLY A 374 15.19 14.31 3.22
N PHE A 375 14.52 13.39 2.55
CA PHE A 375 14.80 12.99 1.16
C PHE A 375 13.55 13.14 0.29
N CYS A 376 13.72 13.14 -1.03
CA CYS A 376 12.64 12.86 -1.98
C CYS A 376 13.16 11.91 -3.06
N CYS A 377 12.27 11.13 -3.66
CA CYS A 377 12.59 10.30 -4.80
C CYS A 377 12.39 11.06 -6.11
N ARG A 378 13.17 10.72 -7.15
CA ARG A 378 13.05 11.28 -8.50
C ARG A 378 13.26 10.19 -9.51
N CYS A 379 12.34 10.00 -10.45
CA CYS A 379 12.50 8.99 -11.51
C CYS A 379 13.78 9.23 -12.33
N LYS A 380 14.44 8.15 -12.77
CA LYS A 380 15.65 8.19 -13.60
C LYS A 380 15.33 8.77 -14.98
N VAL A 381 16.36 9.24 -15.70
CA VAL A 381 16.19 9.74 -17.08
C VAL A 381 15.58 8.64 -17.96
N GLY A 382 14.50 8.96 -18.68
CA GLY A 382 13.71 7.99 -19.44
C GLY A 382 12.49 7.43 -18.69
N PHE A 383 12.20 7.91 -17.48
CA PHE A 383 11.03 7.52 -16.68
C PHE A 383 10.26 8.75 -16.16
N ILE A 384 8.93 8.69 -16.21
CA ILE A 384 8.02 9.67 -15.59
C ILE A 384 7.38 9.13 -14.31
N GLY A 385 7.02 10.03 -13.38
CA GLY A 385 6.40 9.65 -12.11
C GLY A 385 6.83 10.52 -10.94
N ASN A 386 6.29 10.19 -9.75
CA ASN A 386 6.52 10.91 -8.50
C ASN A 386 7.82 10.46 -7.76
N GLY A 387 8.59 9.54 -8.35
CA GLY A 387 9.78 8.93 -7.73
C GLY A 387 9.50 7.68 -6.87
N MET A 388 8.28 7.51 -6.37
CA MET A 388 7.82 6.31 -5.65
C MET A 388 7.22 5.27 -6.61
N ASP A 389 6.59 5.74 -7.68
CA ASP A 389 5.95 4.99 -8.75
C ASP A 389 6.47 5.61 -10.08
N CYS A 390 7.23 4.87 -10.89
CA CYS A 390 7.90 5.42 -12.10
C CYS A 390 7.76 4.52 -13.34
N LEU A 391 7.27 5.10 -14.45
CA LEU A 391 6.96 4.41 -15.70
C LEU A 391 7.95 4.79 -16.81
N SER A 392 8.40 3.81 -17.60
CA SER A 392 9.29 4.00 -18.74
C SER A 392 8.61 4.80 -19.85
N GLU A 393 9.21 5.92 -20.26
CA GLU A 393 8.67 6.84 -21.29
C GLU A 393 8.46 6.18 -22.67
N ASN A 394 9.12 5.03 -22.91
CA ASN A 394 9.07 4.28 -24.16
C ASN A 394 8.01 3.17 -24.14
N GLU A 395 7.40 2.88 -22.99
CA GLU A 395 6.47 1.76 -22.80
C GLU A 395 5.03 2.24 -22.70
N ALA A 396 4.15 1.61 -23.46
CA ALA A 396 2.74 1.94 -23.48
C ALA A 396 2.00 1.31 -22.29
N GLN A 397 1.33 2.15 -21.52
CA GLN A 397 0.75 1.82 -20.22
C GLN A 397 -0.68 1.29 -20.37
N ARG A 398 -1.06 0.33 -19.53
CA ARG A 398 -2.41 -0.24 -19.50
C ARG A 398 -3.10 0.13 -18.20
N ILE A 399 -4.33 0.62 -18.33
CA ILE A 399 -5.25 0.90 -17.24
C ILE A 399 -6.45 -0.02 -17.42
N SER A 400 -6.97 -0.62 -16.35
CA SER A 400 -8.19 -1.44 -16.43
C SER A 400 -9.06 -1.29 -15.18
N GLY A 401 -10.37 -1.36 -15.36
CA GLY A 401 -11.32 -1.03 -14.30
C GLY A 401 -12.75 -1.46 -14.55
N ARG A 402 -13.55 -1.53 -13.48
CA ARG A 402 -15.01 -1.70 -13.57
C ARG A 402 -15.69 -0.34 -13.75
N VAL A 403 -16.71 -0.31 -14.60
CA VAL A 403 -17.65 0.81 -14.72
C VAL A 403 -19.02 0.36 -14.22
N SER A 404 -19.57 1.07 -13.25
CA SER A 404 -20.87 0.77 -12.65
C SER A 404 -21.73 2.03 -12.41
N GLY A 405 -22.97 1.83 -11.98
CA GLY A 405 -23.90 2.89 -11.60
C GLY A 405 -25.13 2.96 -12.50
N ARG A 406 -25.83 4.10 -12.52
CA ARG A 406 -27.13 4.28 -13.19
C ARG A 406 -27.17 5.56 -14.02
N LEU A 407 -27.37 5.41 -15.33
CA LEU A 407 -27.49 6.51 -16.29
C LEU A 407 -28.83 6.41 -17.01
N ASN A 408 -29.61 7.50 -17.04
CA ASN A 408 -30.94 7.53 -17.69
C ASN A 408 -31.86 6.37 -17.26
N ASP A 409 -31.90 6.09 -15.96
CA ASP A 409 -32.64 4.96 -15.35
C ASP A 409 -32.28 3.56 -15.91
N VAL A 410 -31.06 3.42 -16.45
CA VAL A 410 -30.47 2.14 -16.87
C VAL A 410 -29.20 1.86 -16.07
N ASP A 411 -29.14 0.68 -15.47
CA ASP A 411 -27.99 0.24 -14.66
C ASP A 411 -26.84 -0.32 -15.51
N MET A 412 -25.63 -0.08 -15.01
CA MET A 412 -24.36 -0.66 -15.44
C MET A 412 -23.77 -1.38 -14.22
N VAL A 413 -23.50 -2.69 -14.35
CA VAL A 413 -23.03 -3.54 -13.24
C VAL A 413 -21.69 -4.20 -13.60
N ASP A 414 -21.60 -4.72 -14.82
CA ASP A 414 -20.44 -5.45 -15.35
C ASP A 414 -19.82 -4.79 -16.59
N SER A 415 -19.99 -3.47 -16.77
CA SER A 415 -19.27 -2.74 -17.82
C SER A 415 -17.79 -2.61 -17.45
N GLU A 416 -16.90 -2.67 -18.45
CA GLU A 416 -15.45 -2.84 -18.25
C GLU A 416 -14.70 -1.74 -19.01
N LEU A 417 -13.81 -1.00 -18.34
CA LEU A 417 -12.96 0.02 -18.94
C LEU A 417 -11.56 -0.52 -19.14
N HIS A 418 -11.01 -0.34 -20.34
CA HIS A 418 -9.60 -0.55 -20.64
C HIS A 418 -9.04 0.69 -21.34
N THR A 419 -7.89 1.18 -20.88
CA THR A 419 -7.14 2.26 -21.56
C THR A 419 -5.75 1.78 -21.93
N TYR A 420 -5.30 2.16 -23.12
CA TYR A 420 -3.92 2.03 -23.58
C TYR A 420 -3.34 3.43 -23.80
N ALA A 421 -2.25 3.77 -23.12
CA ALA A 421 -1.63 5.10 -23.15
C ALA A 421 -0.21 5.04 -23.72
N VAL A 422 0.08 5.82 -24.76
CA VAL A 422 1.38 5.93 -25.41
C VAL A 422 2.11 7.15 -24.85
N LEU A 423 3.11 6.93 -23.99
CA LEU A 423 3.77 8.01 -23.25
C LEU A 423 4.65 8.91 -24.14
N GLU A 424 5.22 8.36 -25.22
CA GLU A 424 6.10 9.09 -26.15
C GLU A 424 5.43 10.35 -26.73
N ASP A 425 4.11 10.33 -26.97
CA ASP A 425 3.35 11.47 -27.51
C ASP A 425 2.07 11.83 -26.72
N GLY A 426 1.81 11.15 -25.60
CA GLY A 426 0.72 11.44 -24.67
C GLY A 426 -0.67 11.03 -25.16
N ARG A 427 -0.78 10.17 -26.17
CA ARG A 427 -2.08 9.71 -26.69
C ARG A 427 -2.66 8.56 -25.87
N THR A 428 -3.92 8.69 -25.47
CA THR A 428 -4.65 7.67 -24.71
C THR A 428 -5.88 7.15 -25.45
N TYR A 429 -6.02 5.83 -25.51
CA TYR A 429 -7.10 5.12 -26.17
C TYR A 429 -7.94 4.36 -25.14
N THR A 430 -9.11 4.88 -24.78
CA THR A 430 -10.03 4.26 -23.82
C THR A 430 -11.18 3.56 -24.55
N ALA A 431 -11.39 2.29 -24.23
CA ALA A 431 -12.56 1.51 -24.64
C ALA A 431 -13.37 1.13 -23.39
N ILE A 432 -14.69 1.20 -23.49
CA ILE A 432 -15.61 0.70 -22.46
C ILE A 432 -16.49 -0.37 -23.09
N SER A 433 -16.43 -1.59 -22.55
CA SER A 433 -17.15 -2.77 -23.04
C SER A 433 -18.42 -3.04 -22.24
N ARG A 434 -19.30 -3.88 -22.80
CA ARG A 434 -20.56 -4.33 -22.15
C ARG A 434 -21.44 -3.18 -21.64
N ILE A 435 -21.55 -2.09 -22.41
CA ILE A 435 -22.48 -0.99 -22.17
C ILE A 435 -23.89 -1.40 -22.64
N PRO A 436 -24.96 -1.19 -21.85
CA PRO A 436 -26.33 -1.45 -22.27
C PRO A 436 -26.76 -0.62 -23.50
N GLU A 437 -27.34 -1.27 -24.52
CA GLU A 437 -27.71 -0.65 -25.81
C GLU A 437 -28.52 0.65 -25.66
N LYS A 438 -29.46 0.68 -24.70
CA LYS A 438 -30.33 1.83 -24.39
C LYS A 438 -29.57 3.13 -24.12
N ILE A 439 -28.37 3.04 -23.56
CA ILE A 439 -27.52 4.20 -23.22
C ILE A 439 -26.24 4.29 -24.04
N GLY A 440 -25.88 3.27 -24.83
CA GLY A 440 -24.62 3.22 -25.58
C GLY A 440 -24.34 4.45 -26.46
N SER A 441 -25.34 4.94 -27.21
CA SER A 441 -25.17 6.19 -27.99
C SER A 441 -25.20 7.46 -27.13
N SER A 442 -25.80 7.43 -25.94
CA SER A 442 -25.89 8.59 -25.03
C SER A 442 -24.65 8.73 -24.13
N MET A 443 -23.91 7.63 -23.89
CA MET A 443 -22.59 7.62 -23.23
C MET A 443 -21.55 8.47 -23.99
N LEU A 444 -21.79 8.80 -25.27
CA LEU A 444 -20.91 9.69 -26.06
C LEU A 444 -20.78 11.11 -25.47
N PHE A 445 -21.68 11.54 -24.58
CA PHE A 445 -21.50 12.78 -23.82
C PHE A 445 -20.39 12.70 -22.76
N LEU A 446 -19.98 11.50 -22.33
CA LEU A 446 -19.09 11.29 -21.18
C LEU A 446 -17.60 11.23 -21.60
N ASN A 447 -17.17 12.12 -22.50
CA ASN A 447 -15.76 12.25 -22.90
C ASN A 447 -14.81 12.48 -21.72
N THR A 448 -15.34 12.99 -20.60
CA THR A 448 -14.62 13.13 -19.32
C THR A 448 -14.03 11.81 -18.81
N LEU A 449 -14.60 10.65 -19.14
CA LEU A 449 -14.04 9.33 -18.84
C LEU A 449 -12.69 9.07 -19.51
N GLY A 450 -12.47 9.64 -20.70
CA GLY A 450 -11.19 9.63 -21.41
C GLY A 450 -10.26 10.78 -21.00
N SER A 451 -10.80 11.99 -20.76
CA SER A 451 -10.01 13.21 -20.46
C SER A 451 -8.97 13.02 -19.36
N ILE A 452 -9.32 12.32 -18.27
CA ILE A 452 -8.43 12.10 -17.13
C ILE A 452 -7.22 11.24 -17.50
N MET A 453 -7.36 10.33 -18.45
CA MET A 453 -6.25 9.52 -18.96
C MET A 453 -5.29 10.41 -19.75
N GLY A 454 -5.84 11.30 -20.58
CA GLY A 454 -5.08 12.35 -21.26
C GLY A 454 -4.35 13.28 -20.29
N TRP A 455 -4.97 13.69 -19.18
CA TRP A 455 -4.33 14.49 -18.13
C TRP A 455 -3.18 13.72 -17.45
N LEU A 456 -3.44 12.47 -17.03
CA LEU A 456 -2.44 11.60 -16.39
C LEU A 456 -1.18 11.43 -17.24
N PHE A 457 -1.34 11.14 -18.53
CA PHE A 457 -0.24 10.79 -19.43
C PHE A 457 0.11 11.86 -20.47
N SER A 458 -0.37 13.09 -20.26
CA SER A 458 -0.04 14.24 -21.10
C SER A 458 1.47 14.44 -21.20
N LYS A 459 1.96 14.84 -22.38
CA LYS A 459 3.38 15.10 -22.59
C LYS A 459 3.76 16.50 -22.05
N PRO A 460 4.67 16.62 -21.06
CA PRO A 460 5.09 17.93 -20.57
C PRO A 460 5.70 18.80 -21.67
N THR A 461 5.34 20.08 -21.71
CA THR A 461 5.92 21.03 -22.68
C THR A 461 7.33 21.47 -22.28
N ASN A 462 7.67 21.36 -21.00
CA ASN A 462 8.97 21.71 -20.41
C ASN A 462 9.07 21.12 -18.99
N GLN A 463 10.27 21.21 -18.38
CA GLN A 463 10.59 20.57 -17.09
C GLN A 463 9.91 21.18 -15.85
N SER A 464 9.23 22.32 -15.94
CA SER A 464 8.46 22.91 -14.83
C SER A 464 6.95 22.70 -14.93
N VAL A 465 6.51 21.74 -15.76
CA VAL A 465 5.12 21.32 -15.90
C VAL A 465 5.05 19.82 -15.68
N GLU A 466 4.21 19.39 -14.75
CA GLU A 466 4.00 17.98 -14.41
C GLU A 466 2.72 17.47 -15.06
N ASN A 467 2.71 16.23 -15.54
CA ASN A 467 1.47 15.55 -15.92
C ASN A 467 0.83 14.87 -14.71
N GLY A 468 -0.43 14.46 -14.84
CA GLY A 468 -1.17 13.91 -13.70
C GLY A 468 -0.52 12.68 -13.07
N PHE A 469 0.16 11.83 -13.85
CA PHE A 469 0.89 10.68 -13.31
C PHE A 469 2.12 11.14 -12.51
N THR A 470 2.91 12.09 -13.00
CA THR A 470 4.03 12.69 -12.27
C THR A 470 3.58 13.30 -10.94
N MET A 471 2.39 13.90 -10.90
CA MET A 471 1.82 14.48 -9.68
C MET A 471 1.25 13.47 -8.67
N THR A 472 0.93 12.23 -9.08
CA THR A 472 0.10 11.30 -8.27
C THR A 472 0.61 9.86 -8.15
N GLY A 473 1.56 9.42 -9.00
CA GLY A 473 1.88 7.99 -9.14
C GLY A 473 0.71 7.15 -9.66
N GLY A 474 -0.31 7.79 -10.25
CA GLY A 474 -1.57 7.14 -10.61
C GLY A 474 -2.47 6.79 -9.42
N ARG A 475 -2.21 7.34 -8.23
CA ARG A 475 -3.05 7.16 -7.02
C ARG A 475 -3.86 8.44 -6.76
N LEU A 476 -5.15 8.47 -7.11
CA LEU A 476 -6.03 9.63 -6.92
C LEU A 476 -7.53 9.29 -6.88
N ASN A 477 -8.31 10.14 -6.21
CA ASN A 477 -9.77 10.17 -6.32
C ASN A 477 -10.20 11.41 -7.13
N ARG A 478 -11.09 11.21 -8.11
CA ARG A 478 -11.70 12.27 -8.93
C ARG A 478 -13.22 12.17 -8.86
N THR A 479 -13.89 13.29 -8.56
CA THR A 479 -15.33 13.45 -8.80
C THR A 479 -15.52 14.55 -9.82
N VAL A 480 -16.29 14.31 -10.89
CA VAL A 480 -16.63 15.32 -11.90
C VAL A 480 -18.12 15.31 -12.18
N THR A 481 -18.73 16.49 -12.20
CA THR A 481 -20.15 16.68 -12.51
C THR A 481 -20.28 17.29 -13.90
N VAL A 482 -20.85 16.55 -14.84
CA VAL A 482 -21.08 17.01 -16.22
C VAL A 482 -22.52 17.49 -16.34
N HIS A 483 -22.71 18.78 -16.62
CA HIS A 483 -24.01 19.36 -16.95
C HIS A 483 -24.20 19.35 -18.47
N VAL A 484 -25.32 18.83 -18.96
CA VAL A 484 -25.60 18.71 -20.41
C VAL A 484 -26.90 19.44 -20.73
N ALA A 485 -26.76 20.66 -21.27
CA ALA A 485 -27.84 21.65 -21.34
C ALA A 485 -28.48 21.94 -19.96
N ASP A 486 -29.63 22.62 -19.93
CA ASP A 486 -30.21 23.19 -18.71
C ASP A 486 -30.93 22.17 -17.80
N GLN A 487 -30.98 20.88 -18.17
CA GLN A 487 -31.88 19.89 -17.55
C GLN A 487 -31.22 18.55 -17.21
N HIS A 488 -30.05 18.24 -17.75
CA HIS A 488 -29.36 16.97 -17.49
C HIS A 488 -28.07 17.20 -16.72
N THR A 489 -27.77 16.27 -15.81
CA THR A 489 -26.58 16.29 -14.97
C THR A 489 -26.22 14.86 -14.62
N VAL A 490 -24.94 14.54 -14.75
CA VAL A 490 -24.36 13.23 -14.44
C VAL A 490 -23.08 13.43 -13.65
N THR A 491 -23.00 12.77 -12.50
CA THR A 491 -21.79 12.71 -11.67
C THR A 491 -21.02 11.46 -12.04
N ILE A 492 -19.71 11.60 -12.21
CA ILE A 492 -18.77 10.51 -12.42
C ILE A 492 -17.75 10.56 -11.28
N GLN A 493 -17.65 9.45 -10.55
CA GLN A 493 -16.62 9.24 -9.52
C GLN A 493 -15.63 8.21 -10.06
N GLN A 494 -14.34 8.48 -9.86
CA GLN A 494 -13.24 7.62 -10.30
C GLN A 494 -12.21 7.52 -9.17
N ASP A 495 -12.04 6.32 -8.66
CA ASP A 495 -10.92 5.90 -7.81
C ASP A 495 -9.82 5.34 -8.72
N PHE A 496 -8.58 5.73 -8.49
CA PHE A 496 -7.38 5.21 -9.14
C PHE A 496 -6.40 4.77 -8.03
N SER A 497 -6.06 3.49 -8.00
CA SER A 497 -5.28 2.89 -6.90
C SER A 497 -3.80 2.68 -7.23
N GLY A 498 -3.29 3.26 -8.33
CA GLY A 498 -1.92 3.04 -8.80
C GLY A 498 -1.76 1.73 -9.58
N GLN A 499 -0.52 1.22 -9.64
CA GLN A 499 -0.19 -0.05 -10.30
C GLN A 499 -0.47 -1.25 -9.37
N ASP A 500 -0.90 -2.37 -9.95
CA ASP A 500 -0.87 -3.67 -9.28
C ASP A 500 0.51 -4.36 -9.39
N ASN A 501 0.64 -5.53 -8.74
CA ASN A 501 1.85 -6.36 -8.75
C ASN A 501 2.29 -6.87 -10.15
N HIS A 502 1.55 -6.57 -11.22
CA HIS A 502 1.91 -6.87 -12.61
C HIS A 502 2.19 -5.58 -13.41
N GLY A 503 2.32 -4.44 -12.73
CA GLY A 503 2.52 -3.12 -13.32
C GLY A 503 1.26 -2.48 -13.93
N TYR A 504 0.09 -3.11 -13.85
CA TYR A 504 -1.13 -2.59 -14.48
C TYR A 504 -1.85 -1.58 -13.59
N LEU A 505 -2.12 -0.39 -14.13
CA LEU A 505 -2.88 0.64 -13.43
C LEU A 505 -4.35 0.21 -13.26
N LYS A 506 -4.92 0.46 -12.09
CA LYS A 506 -6.34 0.16 -11.80
C LYS A 506 -7.16 1.42 -11.63
N THR A 507 -8.45 1.31 -11.95
CA THR A 507 -9.46 2.32 -11.62
C THR A 507 -10.81 1.67 -11.33
N ASN A 508 -11.60 2.27 -10.46
CA ASN A 508 -13.02 1.96 -10.28
C ASN A 508 -13.84 3.19 -10.66
N VAL A 509 -14.84 3.03 -11.52
CA VAL A 509 -15.66 4.14 -12.04
C VAL A 509 -17.12 3.94 -11.70
N PHE A 510 -17.72 4.93 -11.05
CA PHE A 510 -19.16 4.99 -10.76
C PHE A 510 -19.80 6.18 -11.48
N ILE A 511 -20.93 5.95 -12.16
CA ILE A 511 -21.63 6.94 -12.98
C ILE A 511 -23.08 7.04 -12.51
N ALA A 512 -23.55 8.24 -12.13
CA ALA A 512 -24.91 8.46 -11.65
C ALA A 512 -25.55 9.72 -12.24
N GLY A 513 -26.73 9.59 -12.85
CA GLY A 513 -27.56 10.74 -13.25
C GLY A 513 -28.22 10.58 -14.63
N THR A 514 -28.32 11.69 -15.38
CA THR A 514 -28.95 11.71 -16.70
C THR A 514 -28.18 12.53 -17.73
N VAL A 515 -28.39 12.18 -19.00
CA VAL A 515 -27.92 12.87 -20.22
C VAL A 515 -29.01 12.83 -21.28
N PRO A 516 -29.02 13.74 -22.27
CA PRO A 516 -29.97 13.67 -23.39
C PRO A 516 -29.88 12.33 -24.13
N HIS A 517 -31.02 11.79 -24.58
CA HIS A 517 -31.04 10.59 -25.41
C HIS A 517 -30.52 10.89 -26.82
N LEU A 518 -29.43 10.23 -27.23
CA LEU A 518 -28.92 10.26 -28.60
C LEU A 518 -29.40 9.04 -29.41
N PRO A 519 -29.94 9.23 -30.64
CA PRO A 519 -30.31 8.13 -31.52
C PRO A 519 -29.13 7.20 -31.87
N PRO A 520 -29.37 5.91 -32.14
CA PRO A 520 -28.36 4.99 -32.65
C PRO A 520 -27.63 5.55 -33.89
N SER A 521 -26.33 5.25 -33.99
CA SER A 521 -25.42 5.75 -35.03
C SER A 521 -25.21 7.28 -35.07
N THR A 522 -25.60 8.01 -34.02
CA THR A 522 -25.18 9.41 -33.84
C THR A 522 -23.67 9.47 -33.61
N THR A 523 -23.01 10.44 -34.24
CA THR A 523 -21.60 10.79 -33.98
C THR A 523 -21.55 12.10 -33.20
N VAL A 524 -20.65 12.17 -32.21
CA VAL A 524 -20.37 13.39 -31.44
C VAL A 524 -18.93 13.79 -31.74
N ASP A 525 -18.71 15.08 -32.00
CA ASP A 525 -17.40 15.69 -32.19
C ASP A 525 -17.22 16.78 -31.13
N PHE A 526 -16.10 16.74 -30.42
CA PHE A 526 -15.73 17.68 -29.37
C PHE A 526 -14.76 18.76 -29.86
N GLY A 527 -14.12 18.56 -31.02
CA GLY A 527 -13.08 19.44 -31.55
C GLY A 527 -11.82 19.55 -30.67
N GLU A 528 -10.87 20.36 -31.15
CA GLU A 528 -9.72 20.79 -30.34
C GLU A 528 -10.20 21.75 -29.25
N HIS A 529 -9.88 21.43 -27.99
CA HIS A 529 -10.24 22.21 -26.81
C HIS A 529 -9.11 22.17 -25.78
N TYR A 530 -9.23 22.99 -24.74
CA TYR A 530 -8.27 23.08 -23.64
C TYR A 530 -9.03 22.94 -22.32
N GLU A 531 -8.56 22.05 -21.45
CA GLU A 531 -9.01 21.95 -20.05
C GLU A 531 -7.98 22.68 -19.16
N GLU A 532 -8.44 23.50 -18.21
CA GLU A 532 -7.59 24.22 -17.26
C GLU A 532 -7.69 23.56 -15.89
N PHE A 533 -6.57 23.04 -15.37
CA PHE A 533 -6.50 22.32 -14.10
C PHE A 533 -5.83 23.21 -13.04
N ASN A 534 -6.57 23.60 -12.00
CA ASN A 534 -6.11 24.56 -11.01
C ASN A 534 -5.59 23.89 -9.74
N ARG A 535 -4.33 24.22 -9.38
CA ARG A 535 -3.60 23.62 -8.26
C ARG A 535 -3.99 24.28 -6.91
N VAL A 536 -5.25 24.12 -6.51
CA VAL A 536 -5.87 24.89 -5.41
C VAL A 536 -5.27 24.66 -4.02
N GLU A 537 -5.17 23.41 -3.54
CA GLU A 537 -4.77 23.13 -2.15
C GLU A 537 -4.15 21.73 -1.95
N PRO A 538 -3.29 21.59 -0.95
CA PRO A 538 -2.62 19.65 -0.05
C PRO A 538 -3.53 18.43 -0.13
N GLY A 539 -4.24 18.35 -1.24
CA GLY A 539 -4.65 17.08 -1.85
C GLY A 539 -4.89 17.16 -3.36
N LYS A 540 -5.20 18.35 -3.87
CA LYS A 540 -6.38 18.54 -4.71
C LYS A 540 -6.08 19.45 -5.91
N THR A 541 -6.70 19.13 -7.02
CA THR A 541 -6.66 19.88 -8.27
C THR A 541 -8.11 19.98 -8.71
N ASP A 542 -8.58 21.21 -8.91
CA ASP A 542 -9.95 21.52 -9.37
C ASP A 542 -9.96 21.77 -10.89
#